data_AF-A0A4P9YAB2-F1
#
_entry.id   AF-A0A4P9YAB2-F1
#
_cell.length_a   1.000
_cell.length_b   1.000
_cell.length_c   1.000
_cell.angle_alpha   90.00
_cell.angle_beta   90.00
_cell.angle_gamma   90.00
#
_symmetry.space_group_name_H-M   'P 1'
#
loop_
_entity.id
_entity.type
_entity.pdbx_description
1 polymer ?
#
loop_
_entity_poly.entity_id
_entity_poly.type
_entity_poly.pdbx_seq_one_letter_code
_entity_poly.pdbx_strand_id
1 'polypeptide(L)'
;MGAADQGHSFLLPPHSRFLLSDLACGLKPLIPQGLVDRRYDLIVMDPPILNASVGRGKQYGCLDPYELFVLPIRRLLAPGGILAIWLTNRGRIHRIFREKLLPAWGNLSLVGHWHWLKVTRSGLPVVPFHHGHRRPYEVLLLARAPMESSFSASQKGGSPLRETIPFHHVLVSVPSRQHSRKPRLQHILDPHLTLSQDSSPRRLELFSRSLTPGWTAWGNECLRFQDEQFYYPNPDHVQIERESS
;
A
#
# COMPACT_ATOMS: atom_id res chain seq x y z
N MET A 1 42.44 3.75 8.18
CA MET A 1 41.87 4.20 6.89
C MET A 1 40.37 4.04 6.98
N GLY A 2 39.63 5.15 7.03
CA GLY A 2 38.18 5.12 7.13
C GLY A 2 37.57 4.50 5.89
N ALA A 3 36.58 3.63 6.06
CA ALA A 3 35.75 3.17 4.96
C ALA A 3 35.18 4.41 4.27
N ALA A 4 35.52 4.59 2.99
CA ALA A 4 34.88 5.62 2.18
C ALA A 4 33.38 5.34 2.19
N ASP A 5 32.61 6.33 2.64
CA ASP A 5 31.15 6.31 2.56
C ASP A 5 30.79 6.14 1.08
N GLN A 6 30.41 4.92 0.69
CA GLN A 6 29.94 4.65 -0.67
C GLN A 6 28.58 5.34 -0.77
N GLY A 7 28.57 6.56 -1.31
CA GLY A 7 27.35 7.35 -1.45
C GLY A 7 26.27 6.56 -2.18
N HIS A 8 25.07 6.55 -1.62
CA HIS A 8 23.90 5.95 -2.27
C HIS A 8 23.26 6.94 -3.25
N SER A 9 23.13 6.50 -4.51
CA SER A 9 22.37 7.22 -5.54
C SER A 9 20.94 6.69 -5.61
N PHE A 10 19.96 7.59 -5.67
CA PHE A 10 18.55 7.25 -5.75
C PHE A 10 17.88 7.86 -6.98
N LEU A 11 17.10 7.06 -7.70
CA LEU A 11 16.28 7.51 -8.83
C LEU A 11 14.89 7.91 -8.36
N LEU A 12 14.58 9.20 -8.40
CA LEU A 12 13.29 9.75 -7.97
C LEU A 12 12.32 9.87 -9.15
N PRO A 13 11.18 9.16 -9.15
CA PRO A 13 10.19 9.29 -10.22
C PRO A 13 9.55 10.69 -10.24
N PRO A 14 9.13 11.19 -11.42
CA PRO A 14 8.51 12.51 -11.56
C PRO A 14 7.32 12.71 -10.63
N HIS A 15 7.25 13.88 -10.01
CA HIS A 15 6.16 14.30 -9.10
C HIS A 15 5.92 13.35 -7.91
N SER A 16 6.85 12.44 -7.61
CA SER A 16 6.79 11.66 -6.38
C SER A 16 7.14 12.55 -5.18
N ARG A 17 6.52 12.25 -4.05
CA ARG A 17 6.84 12.87 -2.75
C ARG A 17 7.06 11.75 -1.74
N PHE A 18 7.90 11.96 -0.74
CA PHE A 18 8.06 10.99 0.32
C PHE A 18 8.34 11.64 1.67
N LEU A 19 7.99 10.92 2.73
CA LEU A 19 8.34 11.25 4.10
C LEU A 19 8.94 10.00 4.75
N LEU A 20 10.25 10.05 5.03
CA LEU A 20 10.96 9.02 5.79
C LEU A 20 10.75 9.30 7.27
N SER A 21 9.88 8.50 7.90
CA SER A 21 9.67 8.54 9.34
C SER A 21 8.99 7.23 9.78
N ASP A 22 8.98 7.00 11.09
CA ASP A 22 8.29 5.87 11.70
C ASP A 22 6.96 6.28 12.35
N LEU A 23 6.28 5.30 12.96
CA LEU A 23 5.03 5.51 13.68
C LEU A 23 5.18 6.44 14.90
N ALA A 24 6.36 6.49 15.52
CA ALA A 24 6.61 7.35 16.68
C ALA A 24 6.68 8.83 16.28
N CYS A 25 7.30 9.14 15.13
CA CYS A 25 7.28 10.48 14.54
C CYS A 25 5.89 10.86 13.99
N GLY A 26 5.13 9.87 13.52
CA GLY A 26 3.77 10.03 13.00
C GLY A 26 3.69 10.73 11.64
N LEU A 27 2.47 11.02 11.18
CA LEU A 27 2.19 11.54 9.84
C LEU A 27 1.79 13.02 9.83
N LYS A 28 2.11 13.78 10.88
CA LYS A 28 1.69 15.19 11.02
C LYS A 28 2.00 16.06 9.79
N PRO A 29 3.18 15.96 9.13
CA PRO A 29 3.48 16.75 7.94
C PRO A 29 2.59 16.44 6.73
N LEU A 30 1.94 15.27 6.70
CA LEU A 30 1.06 14.85 5.61
C LEU A 30 -0.40 15.27 5.83
N ILE A 31 -0.75 15.75 7.02
CA ILE A 31 -2.09 16.21 7.33
C ILE A 31 -2.29 17.61 6.75
N PRO A 32 -3.37 17.87 5.98
CA PRO A 32 -3.67 19.21 5.48
C PRO A 32 -3.85 20.22 6.62
N GLN A 33 -3.24 21.40 6.48
CA GLN A 33 -3.22 22.47 7.48
C GLN A 33 -3.97 23.75 7.03
N GLY A 34 -4.84 23.68 6.01
CA GLY A 34 -5.46 24.86 5.40
C GLY A 34 -6.92 24.67 4.96
N LEU A 35 -7.50 25.73 4.38
CA LEU A 35 -8.90 25.81 3.96
C LEU A 35 -9.25 24.93 2.75
N VAL A 36 -8.25 24.52 1.96
CA VAL A 36 -8.43 23.62 0.82
C VAL A 36 -8.29 22.18 1.28
N ASP A 37 -9.28 21.34 1.01
CA ASP A 37 -9.18 19.90 1.29
C ASP A 37 -8.08 19.30 0.40
N ARG A 38 -6.93 19.00 1.03
CA ARG A 38 -5.82 18.27 0.41
C ARG A 38 -5.68 16.89 1.03
N ARG A 39 -6.79 16.24 1.37
CA ARG A 39 -6.81 14.82 1.72
C ARG A 39 -6.62 13.95 0.47
N TYR A 40 -6.27 12.70 0.68
CA TYR A 40 -5.97 11.72 -0.36
C TYR A 40 -7.25 11.01 -0.78
N ASP A 41 -7.44 10.85 -2.08
CA ASP A 41 -8.56 10.11 -2.65
C ASP A 41 -8.35 8.60 -2.52
N LEU A 42 -7.07 8.18 -2.55
CA LEU A 42 -6.65 6.80 -2.39
C LEU A 42 -5.50 6.70 -1.39
N ILE A 43 -5.66 5.84 -0.39
CA ILE A 43 -4.58 5.38 0.48
C ILE A 43 -4.37 3.89 0.25
N VAL A 44 -3.15 3.47 -0.07
CA VAL A 44 -2.74 2.07 -0.09
C VAL A 44 -1.79 1.81 1.09
N MET A 45 -1.95 0.70 1.81
CA MET A 45 -1.05 0.35 2.90
C MET A 45 -0.68 -1.14 2.92
N ASP A 46 0.61 -1.43 3.16
CA ASP A 46 1.16 -2.79 3.37
C ASP A 46 1.90 -2.85 4.71
N PRO A 47 1.19 -2.81 5.85
CA PRO A 47 1.82 -2.77 7.16
C PRO A 47 2.58 -4.07 7.44
N PRO A 48 3.79 -4.01 8.03
CA PRO A 48 4.58 -5.19 8.36
C PRO A 48 4.03 -5.91 9.61
N ILE A 49 2.83 -6.49 9.52
CA ILE A 49 2.18 -7.17 10.66
C ILE A 49 2.94 -8.45 11.05
N LEU A 50 3.07 -8.70 12.36
CA LEU A 50 3.67 -9.91 12.93
C LEU A 50 3.05 -11.21 12.37
N ASN A 51 3.90 -12.02 11.73
CA ASN A 51 3.56 -13.34 11.20
C ASN A 51 4.34 -14.42 11.93
N ALA A 52 3.70 -15.53 12.34
CA ALA A 52 4.40 -16.61 13.07
C ALA A 52 5.50 -17.29 12.25
N SER A 53 5.44 -17.21 10.91
CA SER A 53 6.50 -17.70 10.03
C SER A 53 7.79 -16.85 10.06
N VAL A 54 7.71 -15.62 10.60
CA VAL A 54 8.85 -14.70 10.79
C VAL A 54 9.37 -14.78 12.25
N GLY A 55 8.66 -15.51 13.13
CA GLY A 55 8.90 -15.55 14.57
C GLY A 55 10.06 -16.41 15.07
N ARG A 56 11.14 -16.60 14.30
CA ARG A 56 12.37 -17.27 14.78
C ARG A 56 13.55 -16.34 15.03
N GLY A 57 13.35 -15.03 14.94
CA GLY A 57 14.28 -14.04 15.47
C GLY A 57 13.52 -12.76 15.80
N LYS A 58 13.81 -12.12 16.93
CA LYS A 58 13.39 -10.74 17.18
C LYS A 58 14.02 -9.85 16.10
N GLN A 59 13.33 -9.67 14.97
CA GLN A 59 13.72 -8.68 13.97
C GLN A 59 12.92 -7.41 14.23
N TYR A 60 13.65 -6.32 14.46
CA TYR A 60 13.15 -4.96 14.41
C TYR A 60 12.29 -4.77 13.16
N GLY A 61 11.02 -4.35 13.31
CA GLY A 61 10.19 -3.92 12.18
C GLY A 61 8.86 -4.65 11.95
N CYS A 62 8.46 -5.60 12.80
CA CYS A 62 7.09 -6.13 12.75
C CYS A 62 6.16 -5.41 13.75
N LEU A 63 4.92 -5.16 13.34
CA LEU A 63 3.91 -4.43 14.12
C LEU A 63 2.83 -5.35 14.70
N ASP A 64 2.40 -5.05 15.92
CA ASP A 64 1.10 -5.46 16.43
C ASP A 64 0.01 -4.63 15.69
N PRO A 65 -1.10 -5.26 15.21
CA PRO A 65 -2.20 -4.54 14.58
C PRO A 65 -2.75 -3.35 15.37
N TYR A 66 -2.66 -3.37 16.71
CA TYR A 66 -3.09 -2.26 17.56
C TYR A 66 -2.18 -1.03 17.47
N GLU A 67 -0.95 -1.16 16.99
CA GLU A 67 -0.07 0.00 16.74
C GLU A 67 -0.58 0.85 15.57
N LEU A 68 -1.39 0.29 14.67
CA LEU A 68 -1.95 1.02 13.53
C LEU A 68 -2.97 2.11 13.94
N PHE A 69 -3.51 2.07 15.17
CA PHE A 69 -4.48 3.08 15.64
C PHE A 69 -3.90 4.50 15.65
N VAL A 70 -2.57 4.65 15.75
CA VAL A 70 -1.91 5.96 15.73
C VAL A 70 -2.00 6.65 14.37
N LEU A 71 -2.30 5.90 13.29
CA LEU A 71 -2.41 6.45 11.95
C LEU A 71 -3.63 7.38 11.85
N PRO A 72 -3.45 8.65 11.45
CA PRO A 72 -4.53 9.63 11.41
C PRO A 72 -5.35 9.50 10.11
N ILE A 73 -5.79 8.29 9.75
CA ILE A 73 -6.45 8.01 8.47
C ILE A 73 -7.67 8.91 8.24
N ARG A 74 -8.49 9.17 9.27
CA ARG A 74 -9.63 10.10 9.19
C ARG A 74 -9.25 11.50 8.70
N ARG A 75 -8.05 11.96 9.06
CA ARG A 75 -7.52 13.29 8.69
C ARG A 75 -6.76 13.27 7.35
N LEU A 76 -6.43 12.09 6.85
CA LEU A 76 -5.67 11.90 5.62
C LEU A 76 -6.56 11.51 4.43
N LEU A 77 -7.65 10.77 4.65
CA LEU A 77 -8.52 10.24 3.60
C LEU A 77 -9.68 11.20 3.31
N ALA A 78 -9.86 11.53 2.03
CA ALA A 78 -10.92 12.42 1.57
C ALA A 78 -12.31 11.79 1.75
N PRO A 79 -13.40 12.58 1.80
CA PRO A 79 -14.76 12.05 1.82
C PRO A 79 -15.01 11.18 0.59
N GLY A 80 -15.62 10.01 0.78
CA GLY A 80 -15.77 9.04 -0.31
C GLY A 80 -14.47 8.40 -0.82
N GLY A 81 -13.30 8.77 -0.27
CA GLY A 81 -12.00 8.18 -0.62
C GLY A 81 -11.88 6.72 -0.23
N ILE A 82 -10.93 6.02 -0.85
CA ILE A 82 -10.70 4.58 -0.68
C ILE A 82 -9.42 4.33 0.13
N LEU A 83 -9.54 3.50 1.16
CA LEU A 83 -8.42 2.85 1.83
C LEU A 83 -8.30 1.41 1.32
N ALA A 84 -7.15 1.06 0.77
CA ALA A 84 -6.80 -0.29 0.36
C ALA A 84 -5.68 -0.84 1.26
N ILE A 85 -5.92 -1.94 1.97
CA ILE A 85 -4.96 -2.54 2.90
C ILE A 85 -4.62 -3.98 2.51
N TRP A 86 -3.32 -4.28 2.42
CA TRP A 86 -2.84 -5.64 2.34
C TRP A 86 -2.86 -6.28 3.72
N LEU A 87 -3.50 -7.45 3.83
CA LEU A 87 -3.61 -8.22 5.07
C LEU A 87 -3.10 -9.64 4.88
N THR A 88 -2.59 -10.20 5.97
CA THR A 88 -2.30 -11.64 6.03
C THR A 88 -3.60 -12.44 6.05
N ASN A 89 -3.54 -13.72 5.67
CA ASN A 89 -4.71 -14.62 5.66
C ASN A 89 -5.24 -15.01 7.05
N ARG A 90 -4.85 -14.30 8.11
CA ARG A 90 -5.23 -14.59 9.50
C ARG A 90 -6.55 -13.93 9.84
N GLY A 91 -7.58 -14.73 10.13
CA GLY A 91 -8.92 -14.23 10.50
C GLY A 91 -8.91 -13.22 11.67
N ARG A 92 -8.04 -13.40 12.67
CA ARG A 92 -7.88 -12.43 13.79
C ARG A 92 -7.53 -11.02 13.29
N ILE A 93 -6.65 -10.90 12.30
CA ILE A 93 -6.21 -9.62 11.76
C ILE A 93 -7.35 -8.94 11.01
N HIS A 94 -8.08 -9.72 10.18
CA HIS A 94 -9.27 -9.24 9.48
C HIS A 94 -10.34 -8.74 10.45
N ARG A 95 -10.53 -9.45 11.57
CA ARG A 95 -11.47 -9.06 12.62
C ARG A 95 -11.07 -7.75 13.29
N ILE A 96 -9.82 -7.61 13.73
CA ILE A 96 -9.32 -6.34 14.33
C ILE A 96 -9.50 -5.18 13.36
N PHE A 97 -9.19 -5.40 12.08
CA PHE A 97 -9.35 -4.39 11.05
C PHE A 97 -10.82 -3.95 10.91
N ARG A 98 -11.72 -4.90 10.68
CA ARG A 98 -13.15 -4.61 10.44
C ARG A 98 -13.86 -4.05 11.66
N GLU A 99 -13.64 -4.63 12.83
CA GLU A 99 -14.40 -4.30 14.04
C GLU A 99 -13.80 -3.14 14.82
N LYS A 100 -12.51 -2.80 14.61
CA LYS A 100 -11.84 -1.78 15.43
C LYS A 100 -11.15 -0.68 14.63
N LEU A 101 -10.34 -1.01 13.64
CA LEU A 101 -9.60 0.01 12.86
C LEU A 101 -10.53 0.82 11.95
N LEU A 102 -11.43 0.17 11.19
CA LEU A 102 -12.36 0.88 10.30
C LEU A 102 -13.26 1.89 11.05
N PRO A 103 -13.86 1.56 12.22
CA PRO A 103 -14.55 2.54 13.05
C PRO A 103 -13.64 3.68 13.52
N ALA A 104 -12.46 3.35 14.09
CA ALA A 104 -11.53 4.34 14.62
C ALA A 104 -11.01 5.32 13.57
N TRP A 105 -10.88 4.88 12.32
CA TRP A 105 -10.43 5.69 11.19
C TRP A 105 -11.51 6.52 10.51
N GLY A 106 -12.66 6.71 11.17
CA GLY A 106 -13.74 7.58 10.70
C GLY A 106 -14.92 6.80 10.10
N ASN A 107 -15.24 5.64 10.67
CA ASN A 107 -16.38 4.81 10.27
C ASN A 107 -16.35 4.43 8.78
N LEU A 108 -15.19 3.96 8.33
CA LEU A 108 -15.03 3.49 6.96
C LEU A 108 -15.90 2.24 6.71
N SER A 109 -16.57 2.18 5.56
CA SER A 109 -17.39 1.04 5.15
C SER A 109 -16.59 0.06 4.31
N LEU A 110 -16.63 -1.25 4.63
CA LEU A 110 -15.99 -2.26 3.78
C LEU A 110 -16.73 -2.37 2.44
N VAL A 111 -16.02 -2.18 1.34
CA VAL A 111 -16.57 -2.18 -0.03
C VAL A 111 -15.91 -3.22 -0.94
N GLY A 112 -14.83 -3.87 -0.50
CA GLY A 112 -14.17 -4.92 -1.28
C GLY A 112 -13.32 -5.87 -0.43
N HIS A 113 -13.31 -7.12 -0.85
CA HIS A 113 -12.50 -8.23 -0.34
C HIS A 113 -11.84 -8.94 -1.51
N TRP A 114 -10.68 -8.42 -1.90
CA TRP A 114 -9.94 -8.83 -3.09
C TRP A 114 -8.79 -9.77 -2.71
N HIS A 115 -8.34 -10.54 -3.69
CA HIS A 115 -7.22 -11.46 -3.55
C HIS A 115 -6.19 -11.20 -4.63
N TRP A 116 -4.91 -11.19 -4.26
CA TRP A 116 -3.82 -11.26 -5.24
C TRP A 116 -3.29 -12.68 -5.30
N LEU A 117 -3.68 -13.41 -6.34
CA LEU A 117 -3.17 -14.74 -6.65
C LEU A 117 -1.81 -14.63 -7.36
N LYS A 118 -0.81 -15.26 -6.75
CA LYS A 118 0.56 -15.35 -7.26
C LYS A 118 0.70 -16.60 -8.10
N VAL A 119 1.10 -16.41 -9.35
CA VAL A 119 1.33 -17.49 -10.31
C VAL A 119 2.78 -17.51 -10.78
N THR A 120 3.22 -18.66 -11.26
CA THR A 120 4.47 -18.85 -12.00
C THR A 120 4.33 -18.29 -13.41
N ARG A 121 5.43 -18.25 -14.17
CA ARG A 121 5.40 -17.84 -15.59
C ARG A 121 4.54 -18.74 -16.48
N SER A 122 4.29 -19.98 -16.06
CA SER A 122 3.37 -20.91 -16.73
C SER A 122 1.92 -20.77 -16.28
N GLY A 123 1.60 -19.79 -15.42
CA GLY A 123 0.24 -19.55 -14.93
C GLY A 123 -0.20 -20.45 -13.76
N LEU A 124 0.66 -21.37 -13.29
CA LEU A 124 0.36 -22.23 -12.14
C LEU A 124 0.55 -21.48 -10.81
N PRO A 125 -0.26 -21.71 -9.77
CA PRO A 125 -0.05 -21.13 -8.44
C PRO A 125 1.37 -21.39 -7.91
N VAL A 126 2.00 -20.37 -7.30
CA VAL A 126 3.37 -20.51 -6.77
C VAL A 126 3.48 -21.51 -5.62
N VAL A 127 2.36 -21.81 -4.95
CA VAL A 127 2.21 -22.93 -4.00
C VAL A 127 0.80 -23.53 -4.16
N PRO A 128 0.59 -24.82 -3.90
CA PRO A 128 -0.76 -25.39 -3.93
C PRO A 128 -1.69 -24.74 -2.90
N PHE A 129 -2.97 -24.61 -3.22
CA PHE A 129 -3.98 -24.01 -2.32
C PHE A 129 -4.11 -24.74 -0.97
N HIS A 130 -3.87 -26.05 -0.97
CA HIS A 130 -4.00 -26.92 0.21
C HIS A 130 -2.67 -27.22 0.93
N HIS A 131 -1.61 -26.44 0.65
CA HIS A 131 -0.28 -26.68 1.23
C HIS A 131 -0.13 -26.06 2.64
N GLY A 132 -0.71 -26.73 3.65
CA GLY A 132 -0.60 -26.34 5.06
C GLY A 132 -1.15 -24.94 5.34
N HIS A 133 -0.34 -24.09 5.97
CA HIS A 133 -0.72 -22.69 6.28
C HIS A 133 -0.33 -21.67 5.20
N ARG A 134 0.44 -22.08 4.17
CA ARG A 134 0.82 -21.17 3.09
C ARG A 134 -0.34 -21.09 2.09
N ARG A 135 -0.50 -19.90 1.50
CA ARG A 135 -1.51 -19.65 0.46
C ARG A 135 -0.80 -19.01 -0.73
N PRO A 136 -1.19 -19.34 -1.97
CA PRO A 136 -0.64 -18.69 -3.16
C PRO A 136 -1.20 -17.28 -3.35
N TYR A 137 -1.91 -16.73 -2.37
CA TYR A 137 -2.52 -15.42 -2.48
C TYR A 137 -2.39 -14.59 -1.20
N GLU A 138 -2.47 -13.29 -1.38
CA GLU A 138 -2.60 -12.29 -0.30
C GLU A 138 -3.97 -11.61 -0.41
N VAL A 139 -4.48 -11.09 0.71
CA VAL A 139 -5.77 -10.40 0.75
C VAL A 139 -5.55 -8.90 0.67
N LEU A 140 -6.39 -8.23 -0.12
CA LEU A 140 -6.54 -6.78 -0.16
C LEU A 140 -7.97 -6.42 0.27
N LEU A 141 -8.12 -5.73 1.41
CA LEU A 141 -9.42 -5.17 1.79
C LEU A 141 -9.53 -3.73 1.29
N LEU A 142 -10.70 -3.38 0.75
CA LEU A 142 -11.04 -2.03 0.33
C LEU A 142 -12.13 -1.49 1.26
N ALA A 143 -11.88 -0.31 1.83
CA ALA A 143 -12.85 0.41 2.63
C ALA A 143 -13.03 1.83 2.10
N ARG A 144 -14.25 2.37 2.20
CA ARG A 144 -14.61 3.68 1.69
C ARG A 144 -14.99 4.62 2.83
N ALA A 145 -14.49 5.84 2.78
CA ALA A 145 -14.90 6.90 3.71
C ALA A 145 -16.35 7.33 3.47
N PRO A 146 -17.09 7.70 4.53
CA PRO A 146 -18.38 8.35 4.36
C PRO A 146 -18.28 9.57 3.45
N MET A 147 -19.34 9.84 2.67
CA MET A 147 -19.48 11.09 1.93
C MET A 147 -19.85 12.21 2.90
N GLU A 148 -19.37 13.43 2.64
CA GLU A 148 -19.87 14.62 3.31
C GLU A 148 -21.16 15.10 2.61
N SER A 149 -22.14 15.60 3.38
CA SER A 149 -23.48 15.95 2.90
C SER A 149 -23.51 17.01 1.79
N SER A 150 -22.48 17.83 1.68
CA SER A 150 -22.29 18.85 0.64
C SER A 150 -21.87 18.28 -0.73
N PHE A 151 -21.22 17.11 -0.77
CA PHE A 151 -20.82 16.43 -2.01
C PHE A 151 -22.01 15.80 -2.76
N SER A 152 -23.09 15.52 -2.04
CA SER A 152 -24.32 14.95 -2.60
C SER A 152 -25.10 15.96 -3.47
N ALA A 153 -24.94 17.26 -3.22
CA ALA A 153 -25.68 18.32 -3.92
C ALA A 153 -25.08 18.65 -5.30
N SER A 154 -23.76 18.56 -5.45
CA SER A 154 -23.03 18.84 -6.70
C SER A 154 -23.06 17.69 -7.72
N GLN A 155 -23.53 16.50 -7.31
CA GLN A 155 -23.70 15.32 -8.17
C GLN A 155 -25.00 15.31 -9.00
N LYS A 156 -25.85 16.34 -8.88
CA LYS A 156 -27.09 16.46 -9.69
C LYS A 156 -26.86 16.83 -11.17
N GLY A 157 -25.63 17.19 -11.56
CA GLY A 157 -25.21 17.33 -12.95
C GLY A 157 -24.36 16.13 -13.36
N GLY A 158 -24.80 15.36 -14.36
CA GLY A 158 -24.31 14.02 -14.71
C GLY A 158 -22.81 13.82 -14.56
N SER A 159 -22.40 13.08 -13.53
CA SER A 159 -21.07 12.47 -13.50
C SER A 159 -21.07 11.23 -14.39
N PRO A 160 -19.96 10.92 -15.09
CA PRO A 160 -19.83 9.66 -15.84
C PRO A 160 -20.15 8.48 -14.92
N LEU A 161 -20.82 7.46 -15.48
CA LEU A 161 -21.20 6.23 -14.79
C LEU A 161 -19.98 5.69 -14.02
N ARG A 162 -19.99 5.84 -12.70
CA ARG A 162 -18.92 5.35 -11.83
C ARG A 162 -19.00 3.83 -11.80
N GLU A 163 -17.87 3.17 -12.04
CA GLU A 163 -17.81 1.73 -11.86
C GLU A 163 -17.95 1.39 -10.38
N THR A 164 -18.91 0.53 -10.06
CA THR A 164 -19.04 -0.01 -8.70
C THR A 164 -17.84 -0.90 -8.40
N ILE A 165 -17.32 -0.81 -7.17
CA ILE A 165 -16.24 -1.71 -6.75
C ILE A 165 -16.84 -3.11 -6.62
N PRO A 166 -16.36 -4.12 -7.38
CA PRO A 166 -16.79 -5.49 -7.16
C PRO A 166 -16.37 -5.93 -5.76
N PHE A 167 -17.33 -6.46 -4.97
CA PHE A 167 -17.02 -6.86 -3.61
C PHE A 167 -15.98 -7.99 -3.58
N HIS A 168 -16.00 -8.89 -4.55
CA HIS A 168 -14.99 -9.94 -4.73
C HIS A 168 -14.28 -9.77 -6.07
N HIS A 169 -12.95 -9.77 -6.03
CA HIS A 169 -12.11 -9.64 -7.22
C HIS A 169 -10.78 -10.37 -7.01
N VAL A 170 -10.18 -10.87 -8.09
CA VAL A 170 -8.90 -11.59 -8.05
C VAL A 170 -7.92 -10.95 -9.02
N LEU A 171 -6.84 -10.40 -8.49
CA LEU A 171 -5.68 -9.96 -9.24
C LEU A 171 -4.75 -11.14 -9.44
N VAL A 172 -4.29 -11.38 -10.66
CA VAL A 172 -3.38 -12.49 -10.97
C VAL A 172 -2.09 -11.90 -11.54
N SER A 173 -0.95 -12.22 -10.93
CA SER A 173 0.35 -11.84 -11.50
C SER A 173 1.49 -12.73 -11.03
N VAL A 174 2.59 -12.68 -11.78
CA VAL A 174 3.87 -13.25 -11.35
C VAL A 174 4.50 -12.33 -10.31
N PRO A 175 4.82 -12.80 -9.09
CA PRO A 175 5.42 -11.96 -8.07
C PRO A 175 6.83 -11.53 -8.49
N SER A 176 7.24 -10.35 -8.02
CA SER A 176 8.64 -9.91 -8.18
C SER A 176 9.59 -10.86 -7.43
N ARG A 177 10.83 -10.97 -7.93
CA ARG A 177 11.92 -11.65 -7.20
C ARG A 177 12.24 -10.95 -5.88
N GLN A 178 12.01 -9.64 -5.81
CA GLN A 178 12.20 -8.86 -4.59
C GLN A 178 11.04 -9.09 -3.63
N HIS A 179 11.37 -9.54 -2.42
CA HIS A 179 10.39 -9.88 -1.41
C HIS A 179 9.40 -8.75 -1.15
N SER A 180 8.13 -9.14 -1.02
CA SER A 180 7.01 -8.28 -0.61
C SER A 180 6.68 -7.10 -1.53
N ARG A 181 7.13 -7.11 -2.79
CA ARG A 181 6.60 -6.16 -3.80
C ARG A 181 5.23 -6.58 -4.29
N LYS A 182 4.24 -5.75 -3.98
CA LYS A 182 2.84 -5.90 -4.39
C LYS A 182 2.62 -5.35 -5.82
N PRO A 183 1.58 -5.82 -6.54
CA PRO A 183 1.20 -5.21 -7.81
C PRO A 183 0.76 -3.76 -7.60
N ARG A 184 1.04 -2.88 -8.57
CA ARG A 184 0.57 -1.50 -8.53
C ARG A 184 -0.95 -1.49 -8.73
N LEU A 185 -1.66 -0.88 -7.78
CA LEU A 185 -3.13 -0.88 -7.76
C LEU A 185 -3.76 0.34 -8.46
N GLN A 186 -2.95 1.33 -8.86
CA GLN A 186 -3.42 2.61 -9.39
C GLN A 186 -4.47 2.44 -10.50
N HIS A 187 -4.10 1.80 -11.61
CA HIS A 187 -4.98 1.65 -12.77
C HIS A 187 -6.26 0.85 -12.50
N ILE A 188 -6.28 0.07 -11.42
CA ILE A 188 -7.41 -0.78 -11.05
C ILE A 188 -8.35 -0.03 -10.07
N LEU A 189 -7.80 0.81 -9.19
CA LEU A 189 -8.59 1.52 -8.18
C LEU A 189 -9.03 2.91 -8.62
N ASP A 190 -8.27 3.58 -9.49
CA ASP A 190 -8.58 4.92 -10.00
C ASP A 190 -9.99 5.03 -10.62
N PRO A 191 -10.50 4.06 -11.42
CA PRO A 191 -11.85 4.11 -11.97
C PRO A 191 -12.97 4.17 -10.91
N HIS A 192 -12.66 3.75 -9.68
CA HIS A 192 -13.61 3.71 -8.57
C HIS A 192 -13.54 4.94 -7.65
N LEU A 193 -12.62 5.89 -7.90
CA LEU A 193 -12.45 7.07 -7.05
C LEU A 193 -13.56 8.10 -7.27
N THR A 194 -13.92 8.77 -6.17
CA THR A 194 -14.83 9.92 -6.20
C THR A 194 -13.97 11.19 -6.23
N LEU A 195 -13.83 11.80 -7.40
CA LEU A 195 -13.08 13.04 -7.55
C LEU A 195 -14.03 14.24 -7.57
N SER A 196 -13.60 15.36 -6.98
CA SER A 196 -14.15 16.67 -7.33
C SER A 196 -13.70 17.04 -8.74
N GLN A 197 -14.55 17.74 -9.50
CA GLN A 197 -14.30 18.10 -10.90
C GLN A 197 -12.91 18.72 -11.09
N ASP A 198 -12.25 18.38 -12.20
CA ASP A 198 -10.97 18.92 -12.69
C ASP A 198 -9.69 18.65 -11.88
N SER A 199 -9.71 17.71 -10.94
CA SER A 199 -8.49 17.35 -10.18
C SER A 199 -7.97 15.95 -10.47
N SER A 200 -6.64 15.84 -10.65
CA SER A 200 -5.95 14.54 -10.65
C SER A 200 -6.01 13.91 -9.25
N PRO A 201 -6.22 12.59 -9.11
CA PRO A 201 -6.35 11.98 -7.79
C PRO A 201 -5.08 12.11 -6.97
N ARG A 202 -5.20 12.42 -5.69
CA ARG A 202 -4.10 12.41 -4.73
C ARG A 202 -4.00 11.03 -4.08
N ARG A 203 -2.81 10.44 -4.14
CA ARG A 203 -2.58 9.07 -3.69
C ARG A 203 -1.47 9.02 -2.64
N LEU A 204 -1.66 8.18 -1.63
CA LEU A 204 -0.70 7.95 -0.55
C LEU A 204 -0.42 6.46 -0.40
N GLU A 205 0.85 6.08 -0.35
CA GLU A 205 1.30 4.73 -0.01
C GLU A 205 1.93 4.74 1.39
N LEU A 206 1.30 4.06 2.35
CA LEU A 206 1.78 3.90 3.73
C LEU A 206 2.59 2.61 3.88
N PHE A 207 3.65 2.67 4.69
CA PHE A 207 4.66 1.62 4.83
C PHE A 207 5.36 1.32 3.49
N SER A 208 5.53 2.36 2.68
CA SER A 208 6.10 2.24 1.35
C SER A 208 7.58 1.88 1.40
N ARG A 209 7.98 1.06 0.42
CA ARG A 209 9.38 0.78 0.08
C ARG A 209 9.76 1.29 -1.30
N SER A 210 8.82 1.95 -1.99
CA SER A 210 9.00 2.41 -3.36
C SER A 210 8.30 3.73 -3.65
N LEU A 211 8.92 4.55 -4.47
CA LEU A 211 8.27 5.72 -5.05
C LEU A 211 7.50 5.37 -6.34
N THR A 212 6.36 6.02 -6.52
CA THR A 212 5.53 5.93 -7.72
C THR A 212 5.30 7.34 -8.27
N PRO A 213 5.37 7.58 -9.59
CA PRO A 213 5.09 8.89 -10.16
C PRO A 213 3.75 9.47 -9.68
N GLY A 214 3.76 10.70 -9.18
CA GLY A 214 2.56 11.39 -8.67
C GLY A 214 2.01 10.90 -7.31
N TRP A 215 2.64 9.91 -6.66
CA TRP A 215 2.24 9.45 -5.33
C TRP A 215 3.02 10.15 -4.23
N THR A 216 2.39 10.28 -3.06
CA THR A 216 3.11 10.48 -1.81
C THR A 216 3.41 9.11 -1.17
N ALA A 217 4.64 8.88 -0.73
CA ALA A 217 5.06 7.68 0.00
C ALA A 217 5.39 8.02 1.45
N TRP A 218 5.07 7.12 2.38
CA TRP A 218 5.44 7.25 3.78
C TRP A 218 5.91 5.92 4.35
N GLY A 219 6.97 5.94 5.15
CA GLY A 219 7.54 4.76 5.81
C GLY A 219 9.05 4.87 6.00
N ASN A 220 9.60 3.93 6.76
CA ASN A 220 11.03 3.92 7.13
C ASN A 220 11.97 3.68 5.94
N GLU A 221 11.44 3.11 4.84
CA GLU A 221 12.23 2.57 3.74
C GLU A 221 11.74 3.09 2.37
N CYS A 222 11.10 4.26 2.29
CA CYS A 222 10.49 4.77 1.04
C CYS A 222 11.41 4.74 -0.18
N LEU A 223 12.73 4.91 0.03
CA LEU A 223 13.75 4.95 -1.03
C LEU A 223 14.38 3.60 -1.33
N ARG A 224 13.98 2.52 -0.65
CA ARG A 224 14.62 1.20 -0.77
C ARG A 224 14.68 0.71 -2.21
N PHE A 225 13.58 0.80 -2.96
CA PHE A 225 13.56 0.39 -4.36
C PHE A 225 13.87 1.53 -5.34
N GLN A 226 14.43 2.64 -4.86
CA GLN A 226 14.93 3.75 -5.69
C GLN A 226 16.45 3.72 -5.80
N ASP A 227 17.11 2.90 -5.00
CA ASP A 227 18.55 2.71 -5.08
C ASP A 227 18.94 2.26 -6.49
N GLU A 228 19.93 2.96 -7.04
CA GLU A 228 20.37 2.81 -8.42
C GLU A 228 20.79 1.36 -8.76
N GLN A 229 21.25 0.59 -7.77
CA GLN A 229 21.63 -0.82 -7.93
C GLN A 229 20.50 -1.71 -8.48
N PHE A 230 19.23 -1.31 -8.25
CA PHE A 230 18.08 -2.05 -8.76
C PHE A 230 17.81 -1.82 -10.25
N TYR A 231 18.45 -0.82 -10.85
CA TYR A 231 18.25 -0.38 -12.23
C TYR A 231 19.49 -0.61 -13.08
N TYR A 232 20.66 -0.35 -12.52
CA TYR A 232 21.96 -0.58 -13.16
C TYR A 232 22.79 -1.53 -12.28
N PRO A 233 22.48 -2.84 -12.29
CA PRO A 233 23.25 -3.80 -11.52
C PRO A 233 24.71 -3.76 -11.99
N ASN A 234 25.64 -3.53 -11.06
CA ASN A 234 27.07 -3.50 -11.36
C ASN A 234 27.49 -4.88 -11.93
N PRO A 235 28.03 -4.94 -13.17
CA PRO A 235 28.43 -6.20 -13.81
C PRO A 235 29.42 -7.03 -12.97
N ASP A 236 30.24 -6.40 -12.12
CA ASP A 236 31.23 -7.09 -11.29
C ASP A 236 30.61 -7.92 -10.15
N HIS A 237 29.37 -7.64 -9.74
CA HIS A 237 28.66 -8.43 -8.72
C HIS A 237 27.84 -9.59 -9.30
N VAL A 238 27.65 -9.66 -10.62
CA VAL A 238 26.86 -10.70 -11.28
C VAL A 238 27.66 -12.00 -11.49
N GLN A 239 28.99 -11.94 -11.45
CA GLN A 239 29.84 -13.12 -11.62
C GLN A 239 29.89 -14.03 -10.38
N ILE A 240 29.70 -13.49 -9.16
CA ILE A 240 29.86 -14.26 -7.91
C ILE A 240 28.69 -15.25 -7.68
N GLU A 241 27.49 -14.96 -8.18
CA GLU A 241 26.33 -15.87 -8.00
C GLU A 241 26.29 -17.04 -8.98
N ARG A 242 27.08 -17.03 -10.07
CA ARG A 242 27.10 -18.12 -11.06
C ARG A 242 28.02 -19.29 -10.70
N GLU A 243 28.92 -19.11 -9.73
CA GLU A 243 29.83 -20.17 -9.30
C GLU A 243 29.30 -20.99 -8.11
N SER A 244 28.09 -20.70 -7.63
CA SER A 244 27.49 -21.35 -6.44
C SER A 244 26.26 -22.22 -6.74
N SER A 245 26.02 -22.61 -8.00
CA SER A 245 24.92 -23.51 -8.41
C SER A 245 25.42 -24.85 -8.90
#